data_AF-K1XE48-F1
#
_entry.id   AF-K1XE48-F1
#
_cell.length_a   1.000
_cell.length_b   1.000
_cell.length_c   1.000
_cell.angle_alpha   90.00
_cell.angle_beta   90.00
_cell.angle_gamma   90.00
#
_symmetry.space_group_name_H-M   'P 1'
#
loop_
_entity.id
_entity.type
_entity.pdbx_description
1 polymer ?
#
loop_
_entity_poly.entity_id
_entity_poly.type
_entity_poly.pdbx_seq_one_letter_code
_entity_poly.pdbx_strand_id
1 'polypeptide(L)' 'MLDEHTFMYDAFKDVVTDVQSLEEKRGCKVAKLPFYFALLGDTSDNIPGVKGIGEKGALELVNQFE' A
#
# COMPACT_ATOMS: atom_id res chain seq x y z
N MET A 1 2.31 -2.24 10.66
CA MET A 1 2.45 -3.71 10.60
C MET A 1 1.06 -4.28 10.81
N LEU A 2 0.34 -4.60 9.73
CA LEU A 2 -0.83 -5.47 9.81
C LEU A 2 -0.32 -6.91 9.65
N ASP A 3 -0.86 -7.82 10.43
CA ASP A 3 -0.49 -9.24 10.49
C ASP A 3 -1.71 -10.05 10.95
N GLU A 4 -1.62 -11.37 11.09
CA GLU A 4 -2.73 -12.26 11.42
C GLU A 4 -3.50 -11.87 12.70
N HIS A 5 -2.82 -11.23 13.64
CA HIS A 5 -3.41 -10.79 14.91
C HIS A 5 -3.56 -9.26 15.03
N THR A 6 -3.30 -8.50 13.95
CA THR A 6 -3.37 -7.03 13.97
C THR A 6 -4.30 -6.50 12.89
N PHE A 7 -5.31 -5.73 13.31
CA PHE A 7 -6.35 -5.18 12.46
C PHE A 7 -6.40 -3.65 12.59
N MET A 8 -6.84 -2.97 11.53
CA MET A 8 -7.09 -1.53 11.56
C MET A 8 -8.59 -1.27 11.58
N TYR A 9 -9.07 -0.55 12.59
CA TYR A 9 -10.45 -0.13 12.68
C TYR A 9 -10.59 1.37 12.34
N ASP A 10 -11.40 1.69 11.33
CA ASP A 10 -11.79 3.05 10.95
C ASP A 10 -13.17 3.36 11.53
N ALA A 11 -13.22 4.11 12.64
CA ALA A 11 -14.45 4.44 13.36
C ALA A 11 -15.38 5.39 12.60
N PHE A 12 -14.87 6.14 11.62
CA PHE A 12 -15.71 7.04 10.80
C PHE A 12 -16.42 6.28 9.69
N LYS A 13 -15.83 5.19 9.21
CA LYS A 13 -16.40 4.33 8.17
C LYS A 13 -17.08 3.08 8.73
N ASP A 14 -16.90 2.79 10.02
CA ASP A 14 -17.34 1.53 10.65
C ASP A 14 -16.76 0.30 9.92
N VAL A 15 -15.47 0.36 9.56
CA VAL A 15 -14.79 -0.67 8.76
C VAL A 15 -13.59 -1.23 9.51
N VAL A 16 -13.51 -2.55 9.58
CA VAL A 16 -12.31 -3.30 9.98
C VAL A 16 -11.54 -3.69 8.72
N THR A 17 -10.26 -3.33 8.65
CA THR A 17 -9.33 -3.75 7.60
C THR A 17 -8.35 -4.76 8.19
N ASP A 18 -8.36 -5.96 7.61
CA ASP A 18 -7.43 -7.06 7.86
C ASP A 18 -6.40 -7.16 6.72
N VAL A 19 -5.47 -8.11 6.83
CA VAL A 19 -4.41 -8.32 5.83
C VAL A 19 -5.02 -8.63 4.46
N GLN A 20 -5.96 -9.58 4.38
CA GLN A 20 -6.53 -10.04 3.13
C GLN A 20 -7.32 -8.92 2.43
N SER A 21 -8.19 -8.22 3.16
CA SER A 21 -8.94 -7.09 2.58
C SER A 21 -8.04 -5.95 2.12
N LEU A 22 -6.90 -5.72 2.79
CA LEU A 22 -5.92 -4.73 2.37
C LEU A 22 -5.18 -5.15 1.10
N GLU A 23 -4.78 -6.43 0.99
CA GLU A 23 -4.12 -6.98 -0.21
C GLU A 23 -5.05 -6.94 -1.42
N GLU A 24 -6.32 -7.31 -1.26
CA GLU A 24 -7.32 -7.22 -2.34
C GLU A 24 -7.53 -5.77 -2.79
N LYS A 25 -7.60 -4.83 -1.85
CA LYS A 25 -7.76 -3.40 -2.17
C LYS A 25 -6.54 -2.79 -2.85
N ARG A 26 -5.34 -3.26 -2.50
CA ARG A 26 -4.07 -2.69 -2.98
C ARG A 26 -3.48 -3.42 -4.16
N GLY A 27 -3.90 -4.65 -4.43
CA GLY A 27 -3.40 -5.48 -5.55
C GLY A 27 -1.96 -5.97 -5.38
N CYS A 28 -1.39 -5.83 -4.18
CA CYS A 28 -0.05 -6.30 -3.82
C CYS A 28 -0.03 -6.73 -2.35
N LYS A 29 1.01 -7.49 -1.99
CA LYS A 29 1.17 -7.98 -0.61
C LYS A 29 1.37 -6.83 0.37
N VAL A 30 0.80 -6.93 1.58
CA VAL A 30 0.97 -5.89 2.63
C VAL A 30 2.44 -5.62 2.91
N ALA A 31 3.27 -6.66 2.90
CA ALA A 31 4.72 -6.56 3.10
C ALA A 31 5.43 -5.66 2.06
N LYS A 32 4.85 -5.49 0.86
CA LYS A 32 5.42 -4.68 -0.21
C LYS A 32 4.86 -3.26 -0.29
N LEU A 33 3.90 -2.90 0.57
CA LEU A 33 3.39 -1.54 0.64
C LEU A 33 4.48 -0.48 0.87
N PRO A 34 5.50 -0.70 1.72
CA PRO A 34 6.59 0.28 1.87
C PRO A 34 7.32 0.53 0.54
N PHE A 35 7.56 -0.53 -0.25
CA PHE A 35 8.18 -0.40 -1.56
C PHE A 35 7.25 0.31 -2.55
N TYR A 36 5.96 -0.01 -2.55
CA TYR A 36 4.95 0.68 -3.36
C TYR A 36 4.91 2.20 -3.07
N PHE A 37 4.87 2.58 -1.80
CA PHE A 37 4.87 3.99 -1.40
C PHE A 37 6.21 4.67 -1.67
N ALA A 38 7.34 3.97 -1.58
CA ALA A 38 8.63 4.53 -1.96
C ALA A 38 8.70 4.90 -3.45
N LEU A 39 8.02 4.14 -4.32
CA LEU A 39 7.94 4.45 -5.76
C LEU A 39 7.01 5.62 -6.05
N LEU A 40 5.87 5.71 -5.35
CA LEU A 40 4.88 6.77 -5.55
C LEU A 40 5.23 8.10 -4.88
N GLY A 41 5.94 8.03 -3.75
CA GLY A 41 6.06 9.14 -2.82
C GLY A 41 4.75 9.40 -2.06
N ASP A 42 4.75 10.51 -1.34
CA ASP A 42 3.61 10.99 -0.57
C ASP A 42 3.49 12.51 -0.75
N THR A 43 2.46 12.93 -1.48
CA THR A 43 2.23 14.35 -1.76
C THR A 43 1.85 15.14 -0.50
N SER A 44 1.18 14.49 0.48
CA SER A 44 0.77 15.14 1.73
C SER A 44 1.97 15.44 2.63
N ASP A 45 2.95 14.54 2.67
CA ASP A 45 4.22 14.68 3.40
C ASP A 45 5.34 15.36 2.56
N ASN A 46 5.04 15.86 1.36
CA ASN A 46 6.00 16.43 0.41
C ASN A 46 7.16 15.49 0.04
N ILE A 47 6.92 14.18 0.04
CA ILE A 47 7.89 13.16 -0.34
C ILE A 47 7.74 12.89 -1.85
N PRO A 48 8.73 13.26 -2.68
CA PRO A 48 8.66 12.99 -4.12
C PRO A 48 8.84 11.50 -4.40
N GLY A 49 7.99 10.95 -5.26
CA GLY A 49 8.15 9.62 -5.83
C GLY A 49 9.13 9.58 -6.99
N VAL A 50 9.25 8.40 -7.58
CA VAL A 50 10.06 8.18 -8.78
C VAL A 50 9.37 8.80 -9.99
N LYS A 51 10.05 9.75 -10.62
CA LYS A 51 9.52 10.47 -11.79
C LYS A 51 9.17 9.50 -12.92
N GLY A 52 7.91 9.56 -13.38
CA GLY A 52 7.40 8.71 -14.46
C GLY A 52 6.75 7.40 -13.99
N ILE A 53 6.76 7.11 -12.69
CA ILE A 53 6.09 5.94 -12.11
C ILE A 53 4.85 6.41 -11.35
N GLY A 54 3.67 6.12 -11.92
CA GLY A 54 2.38 6.32 -11.24
C GLY A 54 1.88 5.04 -10.55
N GLU A 55 0.65 5.05 -10.04
CA GLU A 55 0.10 3.93 -9.24
C GLU A 55 0.16 2.59 -9.97
N LYS A 56 -0.18 2.56 -11.26
CA LYS A 56 -0.13 1.34 -12.08
C LYS A 56 1.30 0.82 -12.26
N GLY A 57 2.23 1.71 -12.61
CA GLY A 57 3.63 1.33 -12.81
C GLY A 57 4.30 0.88 -11.51
N ALA A 58 3.96 1.53 -10.38
CA ALA A 58 4.42 1.12 -9.07
C ALA A 58 3.88 -0.27 -8.70
N LEU A 59 2.60 -0.54 -8.98
CA LEU A 59 1.99 -1.84 -8.70
C LEU A 59 2.63 -2.96 -9.56
N GLU A 60 2.87 -2.71 -10.84
CA GLU A 60 3.54 -3.66 -11.72
C GLU A 60 4.95 -4.00 -11.22
N LEU A 61 5.76 -2.99 -10.86
CA LEU A 61 7.11 -3.20 -10.34
C LEU A 61 7.11 -3.94 -9.01
N VAL A 62 6.21 -3.58 -8.09
CA VAL A 62 6.05 -4.24 -6.79
C VAL A 62 5.67 -5.71 -6.94
N ASN A 63 4.84 -6.04 -7.95
CA ASN A 63 4.48 -7.43 -8.21
C ASN A 63 5.56 -8.18 -8.99
N GLN A 64 6.35 -7.50 -9.82
CA GLN A 64 7.41 -8.08 -10.64
C GLN A 64 8.69 -8.38 -9.85
N PHE A 65 9.05 -7.54 -8.87
CA PHE A 65 10.29 -7.64 -8.10
C PHE A 65 10.02 -8.04 -6.66
N GLU A 66 10.86 -8.90 -6.08
CA GLU A 66 10.74 -9.39 -4.69
C GLU A 66 11.01 -8.31 -3.64
#